data_AF-A0A7J7WTC0-F1
#
_entry.id   AF-A0A7J7WTC0-F1
#
_cell.length_a   1.000
_cell.length_b   1.000
_cell.length_c   1.000
_cell.angle_alpha   90.00
_cell.angle_beta   90.00
_cell.angle_gamma   90.00
#
_symmetry.space_group_name_H-M   'P 1'
#
loop_
_entity.id
_entity.type
_entity.pdbx_description
1 polymer ?
#
loop_
_entity_poly.entity_id
_entity_poly.type
_entity_poly.pdbx_seq_one_letter_code
_entity_poly.pdbx_strand_id
1 'polypeptide(L)'
;MIILGLVFIFQFVISCSCLAINRSKQTDVINASWWVLSNKTRDELERSFDCCGLFNLTTLYQQDYAFCTAVCKNQIPPCQMCGEKFLKHSDEALKILGGVGLFFSFTEILGVWLAMRFRNQKDPRANPSAFL
;
A
#
# COMPACT_ATOMS: atom_id res chain seq x y z
N MET A 1 12.18 15.69 17.84
CA MET A 1 12.00 16.73 16.81
C MET A 1 12.54 16.23 15.48
N ILE A 2 13.84 15.98 15.36
CA ILE A 2 14.47 15.47 14.13
C ILE A 2 13.88 14.12 13.68
N ILE A 3 13.73 13.16 14.59
CA ILE A 3 13.19 11.83 14.26
C ILE A 3 11.75 11.93 13.71
N LEU A 4 10.87 12.70 14.37
CA LEU A 4 9.49 12.95 13.89
C LEU A 4 9.48 13.67 12.53
N GLY A 5 10.41 14.61 12.31
CA GLY A 5 10.56 15.23 10.99
C GLY A 5 10.97 14.25 9.89
N LEU A 6 11.85 13.29 10.20
CA LEU A 6 12.25 12.26 9.24
C LEU A 6 11.11 11.29 8.93
N VAL A 7 10.38 10.84 9.95
CA VAL A 7 9.21 9.97 9.80
C VAL A 7 8.14 10.67 8.95
N PHE A 8 7.87 11.96 9.20
CA PHE A 8 6.99 12.77 8.36
C PHE A 8 7.39 12.77 6.89
N ILE A 9 8.68 12.97 6.56
CA ILE A 9 9.16 13.00 5.18
C ILE A 9 8.89 11.65 4.50
N PHE A 10 9.25 10.53 5.15
CA PHE A 10 9.04 9.20 4.58
C PHE A 10 7.55 8.89 4.40
N GLN A 11 6.72 9.15 5.41
CA GLN A 11 5.28 8.90 5.34
C GLN A 11 4.61 9.75 4.26
N PHE A 12 4.96 11.03 4.16
CA PHE A 12 4.40 11.93 3.16
C PHE A 12 4.76 11.48 1.74
N VAL A 13 6.03 11.14 1.50
CA VAL A 13 6.49 10.67 0.18
C VAL A 13 5.83 9.35 -0.21
N ILE A 14 5.79 8.37 0.70
CA ILE A 14 5.15 7.06 0.43
C ILE A 14 3.66 7.25 0.17
N SER A 15 2.97 8.05 0.96
CA SER A 15 1.53 8.30 0.82
C SER A 15 1.19 8.99 -0.51
N CYS A 16 1.95 10.01 -0.89
CA CYS A 16 1.83 10.65 -2.20
C CYS A 16 2.09 9.67 -3.35
N SER A 17 3.08 8.79 -3.20
CA SER A 17 3.38 7.76 -4.21
C SER A 17 2.24 6.76 -4.36
N CYS A 18 1.63 6.33 -3.24
CA CYS A 18 0.47 5.44 -3.25
C CYS A 18 -0.75 6.07 -3.93
N LEU A 19 -0.97 7.38 -3.80
CA LEU A 19 -2.05 8.09 -4.50
C LEU A 19 -1.78 8.28 -6.00
N ALA A 20 -0.51 8.47 -6.37
CA ALA A 20 -0.11 8.81 -7.74
C ALA A 20 0.07 7.59 -8.66
N ILE A 21 0.07 6.37 -8.12
CA ILE A 21 0.35 5.16 -8.89
C ILE A 21 -0.80 4.80 -9.84
N ASN A 22 -0.49 4.71 -11.13
CA ASN A 22 -1.46 4.38 -12.18
C ASN A 22 -1.61 2.88 -12.40
N ARG A 23 -2.72 2.49 -13.05
CA ARG A 23 -3.03 1.09 -13.37
C ARG A 23 -1.94 0.40 -14.19
N SER A 24 -1.35 1.06 -15.18
CA SER A 24 -0.27 0.47 -15.99
C SER A 24 0.96 0.09 -15.15
N LYS A 25 1.35 0.97 -14.22
CA LYS A 25 2.46 0.69 -13.28
C LYS A 25 2.13 -0.46 -12.34
N GLN A 26 0.90 -0.54 -11.86
CA GLN A 26 0.46 -1.68 -11.07
C GLN A 26 0.53 -2.98 -11.89
N THR A 27 0.12 -2.97 -13.16
CA THR A 27 0.18 -4.14 -14.05
C THR A 27 1.61 -4.64 -14.23
N ASP A 28 2.57 -3.73 -14.47
CA ASP A 28 3.99 -4.07 -14.63
C ASP A 28 4.55 -4.74 -13.36
N VAL A 29 4.24 -4.19 -12.19
CA VAL A 29 4.69 -4.72 -10.89
C VAL A 29 4.08 -6.09 -10.62
N ILE A 30 2.79 -6.28 -10.89
CA ILE A 30 2.11 -7.56 -10.70
C ILE A 30 2.67 -8.61 -11.66
N ASN A 31 2.89 -8.25 -12.92
CA ASN A 31 3.48 -9.15 -13.91
C ASN A 31 4.88 -9.60 -13.46
N ALA A 32 5.75 -8.64 -13.11
CA ALA A 32 7.08 -8.96 -12.60
C ALA A 32 7.02 -9.83 -11.34
N SER A 33 6.11 -9.53 -10.41
CA SER A 33 5.93 -10.31 -9.19
C SER A 33 5.50 -11.74 -9.50
N TRP A 34 4.56 -11.95 -10.42
CA TRP A 34 4.02 -13.26 -10.76
C TRP A 34 5.09 -14.25 -11.25
N TRP A 35 6.11 -13.77 -11.97
CA TRP A 35 7.24 -14.58 -12.42
C TRP A 35 8.20 -14.98 -11.29
N VAL A 36 8.25 -14.19 -10.22
CA VAL A 36 9.08 -14.47 -9.04
C VAL A 36 8.36 -15.38 -8.04
N LEU A 37 7.03 -15.39 -8.06
CA LEU A 37 6.22 -16.22 -7.17
C LEU A 37 6.34 -17.72 -7.50
N SER A 38 6.44 -18.53 -6.44
CA SER A 38 6.40 -19.98 -6.56
C SER A 38 5.01 -20.49 -6.96
N ASN A 39 4.95 -21.67 -7.58
CA ASN A 39 3.68 -22.31 -7.96
C ASN A 39 2.73 -22.52 -6.77
N LYS A 40 3.24 -22.78 -5.56
CA LYS A 40 2.42 -22.93 -4.36
C LYS A 40 1.76 -21.62 -3.94
N THR A 41 2.52 -20.52 -3.95
CA THR A 41 2.00 -19.19 -3.61
C THR A 41 0.96 -18.73 -4.63
N ARG A 42 1.17 -19.06 -5.91
CA ARG A 42 0.20 -18.79 -6.98
C ARG A 42 -1.11 -19.55 -6.74
N ASP A 43 -1.03 -20.84 -6.42
CA ASP A 43 -2.20 -21.68 -6.12
C ASP A 43 -2.96 -21.20 -4.86
N GLU A 44 -2.26 -20.77 -3.80
CA GLU A 44 -2.90 -20.15 -2.63
C GLU A 44 -3.58 -18.82 -2.95
N LEU A 45 -2.96 -17.98 -3.79
CA LEU A 45 -3.56 -16.72 -4.23
C LEU A 45 -4.80 -16.96 -5.08
N GLU A 46 -4.74 -17.90 -6.03
CA GLU A 46 -5.88 -18.29 -6.87
C GLU A 46 -7.05 -18.80 -6.02
N ARG A 47 -6.79 -19.63 -5.00
CA ARG A 47 -7.83 -20.07 -4.05
C ARG A 47 -8.36 -18.93 -3.18
N SER A 48 -7.49 -18.08 -2.65
CA SER A 48 -7.90 -17.00 -1.73
C SER A 48 -8.71 -15.91 -2.44
N PHE A 49 -8.38 -15.62 -3.68
CA PHE A 49 -9.07 -14.61 -4.48
C PHE A 49 -10.13 -15.19 -5.40
N ASP A 50 -10.31 -16.51 -5.43
CA ASP A 50 -11.26 -17.22 -6.29
C ASP A 50 -11.20 -16.72 -7.75
N CYS A 51 -10.01 -16.90 -8.34
CA CYS A 51 -9.66 -16.48 -9.69
C CYS A 51 -8.60 -17.44 -10.26
N CYS A 52 -8.40 -17.44 -11.58
CA CYS A 52 -7.38 -18.29 -12.21
C CYS A 52 -6.58 -17.50 -13.25
N GLY A 53 -5.25 -17.67 -13.23
CA GLY A 53 -4.35 -17.04 -14.19
C GLY A 53 -4.17 -15.53 -14.00
N LEU A 54 -3.04 -14.99 -14.48
CA LEU A 54 -2.68 -13.59 -14.28
C LEU A 54 -3.34 -12.63 -15.28
N PHE A 55 -2.92 -12.69 -16.55
CA PHE A 55 -3.43 -11.83 -17.63
C PHE A 55 -3.67 -12.65 -18.90
N ASN A 56 -4.48 -12.11 -19.81
CA ASN A 56 -4.90 -12.75 -21.05
C ASN A 56 -3.79 -12.70 -22.13
N LEU A 57 -2.58 -13.13 -21.77
CA LEU A 57 -1.49 -13.37 -22.71
C LEU A 57 -1.32 -14.89 -22.92
N THR A 58 -1.44 -15.29 -24.18
CA THR A 58 -1.29 -16.59 -24.85
C THR A 58 -0.64 -17.76 -24.09
N THR A 59 -1.14 -18.98 -24.35
CA THR A 59 -0.62 -20.34 -24.04
C THR A 59 -0.34 -20.69 -22.58
N LEU A 60 0.33 -19.80 -21.83
CA LEU A 60 0.65 -19.97 -20.41
C LEU A 60 -0.62 -19.88 -19.56
N TYR A 61 -1.59 -19.06 -19.96
CA TYR A 61 -2.93 -19.04 -19.38
C TYR A 61 -3.58 -20.43 -19.35
N GLN A 62 -3.48 -21.20 -20.44
CA GLN A 62 -4.09 -22.52 -20.54
C GLN A 62 -3.48 -23.50 -19.53
N GLN A 63 -2.16 -23.40 -19.32
CA GLN A 63 -1.42 -24.23 -18.37
C GLN A 63 -1.73 -23.83 -16.93
N ASP A 64 -1.65 -22.54 -16.59
CA ASP A 64 -2.03 -22.03 -15.27
C ASP A 64 -3.48 -22.37 -14.92
N TYR A 65 -4.40 -22.17 -15.87
CA TYR A 65 -5.81 -22.50 -15.70
C TYR A 65 -6.02 -24.00 -15.47
N ALA A 66 -5.24 -24.86 -16.14
CA ALA A 66 -5.31 -26.31 -15.94
C ALA A 66 -4.88 -26.73 -14.53
N PHE A 67 -3.87 -26.07 -13.95
CA PHE A 67 -3.39 -26.33 -12.58
C PHE A 67 -4.16 -25.56 -11.50
N CYS A 68 -4.93 -24.55 -11.87
CA CYS A 68 -5.76 -23.79 -10.93
C CYS A 68 -6.74 -24.69 -10.18
N THR A 69 -6.84 -24.48 -8.88
CA THR A 69 -7.71 -25.25 -7.97
C THR A 69 -8.74 -24.38 -7.25
N ALA A 70 -8.94 -23.15 -7.71
CA ALA A 70 -9.97 -22.24 -7.22
C ALA A 70 -11.38 -22.82 -7.43
N VAL A 71 -12.33 -22.43 -6.57
CA VAL A 71 -13.69 -22.97 -6.59
C VAL A 71 -14.43 -22.53 -7.84
N CYS A 72 -14.19 -21.29 -8.30
CA CYS A 72 -14.79 -20.73 -9.52
C CYS A 72 -14.53 -21.56 -10.78
N LYS A 73 -13.48 -22.40 -10.81
CA LYS A 73 -13.09 -23.16 -12.01
C LYS A 73 -14.16 -24.16 -12.44
N ASN A 74 -14.89 -24.69 -11.47
CA ASN A 74 -15.98 -25.64 -11.68
C ASN A 74 -17.35 -24.96 -11.76
N GLN A 75 -17.40 -23.62 -11.71
CA GLN A 75 -18.63 -22.84 -11.74
C GLN A 75 -18.86 -22.23 -13.13
N ILE A 76 -20.13 -21.92 -13.40
CA ILE A 76 -20.57 -21.15 -14.57
C ILE A 76 -21.19 -19.86 -14.02
N PRO A 77 -20.70 -18.66 -14.39
CA PRO A 77 -19.72 -18.35 -15.44
C PRO A 77 -18.25 -18.71 -15.09
N PRO A 78 -17.34 -18.77 -16.08
CA PRO A 78 -15.93 -19.09 -15.86
C PRO A 78 -15.23 -18.07 -14.94
N CYS A 79 -14.19 -18.51 -14.23
CA CYS A 79 -13.39 -17.66 -13.35
C CYS A 79 -12.93 -16.37 -14.04
N GLN A 80 -12.95 -15.28 -13.30
CA GLN A 80 -12.27 -14.05 -13.70
C GLN A 80 -10.74 -14.21 -13.52
N MET A 81 -9.98 -13.42 -14.26
CA MET A 81 -8.52 -13.36 -14.14
C MET A 81 -8.08 -12.71 -12.84
N CYS A 82 -7.05 -13.28 -12.21
CA CYS A 82 -6.51 -12.76 -10.95
C CYS A 82 -5.90 -11.38 -11.12
N GLY A 83 -5.25 -11.10 -12.25
CA GLY A 83 -4.60 -9.81 -12.49
C GLY A 83 -5.60 -8.65 -12.46
N GLU A 84 -6.77 -8.78 -13.09
CA GLU A 84 -7.80 -7.72 -13.05
C GLU A 84 -8.39 -7.53 -11.65
N LYS A 85 -8.70 -8.63 -10.95
CA LYS A 85 -9.25 -8.60 -9.60
C LYS A 85 -8.27 -7.96 -8.63
N PHE A 86 -6.99 -8.31 -8.74
CA PHE A 86 -5.91 -7.77 -7.94
C PHE A 86 -5.64 -6.30 -8.25
N LEU A 87 -5.61 -5.89 -9.53
CA LEU A 87 -5.47 -4.49 -9.94
C LEU A 87 -6.60 -3.61 -9.39
N LYS A 88 -7.84 -4.13 -9.40
CA LYS A 88 -8.99 -3.39 -8.87
C LYS A 88 -8.88 -3.17 -7.37
N HIS A 89 -8.61 -4.24 -6.61
CA HIS A 89 -8.46 -4.14 -5.16
C HIS A 89 -7.23 -3.33 -4.74
N SER A 90 -6.12 -3.46 -5.46
CA SER A 90 -4.88 -2.72 -5.16
C SER A 90 -5.05 -1.22 -5.34
N ASP A 91 -5.71 -0.78 -6.42
CA ASP A 91 -5.96 0.64 -6.69
C ASP A 91 -6.83 1.30 -5.60
N GLU A 92 -7.89 0.62 -5.17
CA GLU A 92 -8.74 1.10 -4.07
C GLU A 92 -7.95 1.13 -2.75
N ALA A 93 -7.20 0.06 -2.45
CA ALA A 93 -6.40 -0.02 -1.24
C ALA A 93 -5.28 1.03 -1.19
N LEU A 94 -4.60 1.31 -2.30
CA LEU A 94 -3.52 2.30 -2.38
C LEU A 94 -4.05 3.73 -2.19
N LYS A 95 -5.23 4.04 -2.74
CA LYS A 95 -5.92 5.31 -2.49
C LYS A 95 -6.31 5.49 -1.03
N ILE A 96 -6.86 4.45 -0.40
CA ILE A 96 -7.21 4.48 1.02
C ILE A 96 -5.95 4.62 1.88
N LEU A 97 -4.93 3.79 1.63
CA LEU A 97 -3.70 3.78 2.40
C LEU A 97 -2.95 5.11 2.28
N GLY A 98 -2.82 5.64 1.08
CA GLY A 98 -2.18 6.94 0.89
C GLY A 98 -3.02 8.10 1.47
N GLY A 99 -4.35 8.01 1.46
CA GLY A 99 -5.21 8.99 2.12
C GLY A 99 -5.04 8.99 3.64
N VAL A 100 -5.04 7.80 4.25
CA VAL A 100 -4.78 7.60 5.69
C VAL A 100 -3.37 8.07 6.05
N GLY A 101 -2.37 7.73 5.25
CA GLY A 101 -0.99 8.16 5.48
C GLY A 101 -0.81 9.68 5.38
N LEU A 102 -1.46 10.34 4.40
CA LEU A 102 -1.48 11.80 4.30
C LEU A 102 -2.14 12.47 5.52
N PHE A 103 -3.24 11.89 6.02
CA PHE A 103 -3.89 12.39 7.24
C PHE A 103 -2.94 12.34 8.44
N PHE A 104 -2.25 11.21 8.64
CA PHE A 104 -1.26 11.08 9.71
C PHE A 104 -0.10 12.06 9.53
N SER A 105 0.45 12.21 8.32
CA SER A 105 1.50 13.19 8.04
C SER A 105 1.07 14.62 8.37
N PHE A 106 -0.20 14.99 8.12
CA PHE A 106 -0.73 16.30 8.52
C PHE A 106 -0.79 16.49 10.04
N THR A 107 -1.15 15.45 10.79
CA THR A 107 -1.11 15.52 12.25
C THR A 107 0.31 15.54 12.80
N GLU A 108 1.26 14.89 12.13
CA GLU A 108 2.67 14.85 12.54
C GLU A 108 3.36 16.20 12.34
N ILE A 109 3.09 16.93 11.25
CA ILE A 109 3.64 18.28 11.06
C ILE A 109 3.18 19.24 12.17
N LEU A 110 1.91 19.13 12.62
CA LEU A 110 1.40 19.88 13.76
C LEU A 110 2.08 19.44 15.06
N GLY A 111 2.28 18.14 15.26
CA GLY A 111 3.00 17.61 16.42
C GLY A 111 4.45 18.08 16.49
N VAL A 112 5.15 18.10 15.35
CA VAL A 112 6.50 18.66 15.22
C VAL A 112 6.47 20.15 15.56
N TRP A 113 5.56 20.94 14.97
CA TRP A 113 5.45 22.37 15.29
C TRP A 113 5.18 22.64 16.78
N LEU A 114 4.24 21.93 17.39
CA LEU A 114 3.91 22.05 18.82
C LEU A 114 5.09 21.66 19.72
N ALA A 115 5.80 20.58 19.40
CA ALA A 115 6.96 20.15 20.17
C ALA A 115 8.13 21.16 20.04
N MET A 116 8.30 21.80 18.88
CA MET A 116 9.27 22.90 18.68
C MET A 116 8.92 24.07 19.58
N ARG A 117 7.64 24.48 19.55
CA ARG A 117 7.14 25.58 20.37
C ARG A 117 7.30 25.28 21.86
N PHE A 118 6.93 24.08 22.31
CA PHE A 118 7.03 23.67 23.71
C PHE A 118 8.48 23.64 24.20
N ARG A 119 9.42 23.10 23.43
CA ARG A 119 10.84 23.10 23.82
C ARG A 119 11.48 24.50 23.77
N ASN A 120 10.97 25.39 22.93
CA ASN A 120 11.41 26.78 22.85
C ASN A 120 10.68 27.72 23.84
N GLN A 121 9.82 27.21 24.71
CA GLN A 121 9.32 27.99 25.85
C GLN A 121 10.47 28.17 26.85
N LYS A 122 10.77 29.43 27.17
CA LYS A 122 11.76 29.77 28.21
C LYS A 122 11.31 29.20 29.54
N ASP A 123 12.25 28.64 30.29
CA ASP A 123 12.02 28.15 31.64
C ASP A 123 11.56 29.32 32.55
N PRO A 124 10.32 29.33 33.05
CA PRO A 124 9.83 30.43 33.88
C PRO A 124 10.58 30.55 35.22
N ARG A 125 11.35 29.52 35.62
CA ARG A 125 12.21 29.55 36.82
C ARG A 125 13.54 30.28 36.62
N ALA A 126 13.93 30.61 35.39
CA ALA A 126 15.16 31.35 35.10
C ALA A 126 14.97 32.87 35.11
N ASN A 127 13.79 33.37 35.50
CA ASN A 127 13.53 34.81 35.61
C ASN A 127 13.83 35.27 37.06
N PRO A 128 14.94 35.98 37.31
CA PRO A 128 15.35 36.38 38.66
C PRO A 128 14.37 37.37 39.34
N SER A 129 13.39 37.90 38.61
CA SER A 129 12.34 38.80 39.09
C SER A 129 11.12 38.10 39.70
N ALA A 130 11.10 36.76 39.79
CA ALA A 130 10.01 36.01 40.45
C ALA A 130 10.28 35.67 41.94
N PHE A 131 11.44 36.07 42.48
CA PHE A 131 11.84 35.86 43.88
C PHE A 131 12.03 37.18 44.66
N LEU A 132 11.64 38.32 44.09
CA LEU A 132 11.59 39.61 44.78
C LEU A 132 10.15 39.94 45.19
#